data_AF-A0A147JYE9-F1
#
_entry.id   AF-A0A147JYE9-F1
#
_cell.length_a   1.000
_cell.length_b   1.000
_cell.length_c   1.000
_cell.angle_alpha   90.00
_cell.angle_beta   90.00
_cell.angle_gamma   90.00
#
_symmetry.space_group_name_H-M   'P 1'
#
loop_
_entity.id
_entity.type
_entity.pdbx_description
1 polymer ?
#
loop_
_entity_poly.entity_id
_entity_poly.type
_entity_poly.pdbx_seq_one_letter_code
_entity_poly.pdbx_strand_id
1 'polypeptide(L)'
;MRRLLVCPLIVVFLLASFAMTVGAEEAEDEHETYKGLLQTVDSSIISLRQGGSASGSLSQARTLYNSLVGPYENEINNSTELIEIDNRITQAFNSLQQSATEENIRALRSDISLMASELGIGLSSIYEYALFVVLGIGIFVSLLITLITRRVVNWERMREIKAEVSAFQKELREAQRKRDMKSVHKLQQDQKRIMSLQGTMMKENFKPTLFYIVPYFIFWFILSGIYAGWVVAWLPFRLDLPFFGTWVSCGFLSWYLLTYFGFSQMWRKLLIRD
;
A
#
# COMPACT_ATOMS: atom_id res chain seq x y z
N MET A 1 16.01 -25.52 13.93
CA MET A 1 15.83 -24.05 13.83
C MET A 1 16.34 -23.47 12.51
N ARG A 2 17.54 -23.79 12.00
CA ARG A 2 18.07 -23.21 10.74
C ARG A 2 17.18 -23.36 9.50
N ARG A 3 16.58 -24.53 9.25
CA ARG A 3 15.70 -24.75 8.07
C ARG A 3 14.36 -23.97 8.12
N LEU A 4 13.90 -23.60 9.32
CA LEU A 4 12.66 -22.82 9.51
C LEU A 4 12.85 -21.32 9.23
N LEU A 5 14.10 -20.84 9.23
CA LEU A 5 14.46 -19.44 9.05
C LEU A 5 14.83 -19.09 7.59
N VAL A 6 15.06 -20.11 6.76
CA VAL A 6 15.55 -19.91 5.40
C VAL A 6 14.40 -19.66 4.41
N CYS A 7 13.27 -20.34 4.58
CA CYS A 7 12.11 -20.19 3.67
C CYS A 7 11.54 -18.76 3.54
N PRO A 8 11.25 -18.02 4.62
CA PRO A 8 10.62 -16.70 4.47
C PRO A 8 11.59 -15.66 3.91
N LEU A 9 12.88 -15.78 4.24
CA LEU A 9 13.92 -14.93 3.72
C LEU A 9 14.13 -15.19 2.22
N ILE A 10 14.11 -16.45 1.80
CA ILE A 10 14.15 -16.83 0.38
C ILE A 10 12.93 -16.32 -0.38
N VAL A 11 11.72 -16.46 0.17
CA VAL A 11 10.51 -16.04 -0.55
C VAL A 11 10.44 -14.52 -0.70
N VAL A 12 10.81 -13.77 0.34
CA VAL A 12 10.89 -12.31 0.24
C VAL A 12 12.03 -11.89 -0.69
N PHE A 13 13.16 -12.60 -0.68
CA PHE A 13 14.26 -12.36 -1.61
C PHE A 13 13.84 -12.65 -3.06
N LEU A 14 13.11 -13.73 -3.32
CA LEU A 14 12.59 -14.05 -4.65
C LEU A 14 11.57 -13.01 -5.14
N LEU A 15 10.67 -12.55 -4.27
CA LEU A 15 9.72 -11.49 -4.60
C LEU A 15 10.43 -10.15 -4.84
N ALA A 16 11.47 -9.84 -4.06
CA ALA A 16 12.31 -8.67 -4.23
C ALA A 16 13.11 -8.74 -5.55
N SER A 17 13.72 -9.89 -5.86
CA SER A 17 14.42 -10.13 -7.12
C SER A 17 13.48 -10.03 -8.31
N PHE A 18 12.27 -10.59 -8.22
CA PHE A 18 11.26 -10.46 -9.28
C PHE A 18 10.83 -8.99 -9.48
N ALA A 19 10.60 -8.25 -8.40
CA ALA A 19 10.28 -6.84 -8.47
C ALA A 19 11.43 -6.01 -9.09
N MET A 20 12.69 -6.34 -8.75
CA MET A 20 13.86 -5.70 -9.33
C MET A 20 14.06 -6.03 -10.82
N THR A 21 13.83 -7.28 -11.24
CA THR A 21 13.97 -7.65 -12.64
C THR A 21 12.94 -6.96 -13.51
N VAL A 22 11.70 -6.84 -13.04
CA VAL A 22 10.67 -6.14 -13.83
C VAL A 22 10.91 -4.62 -13.83
N GLY A 23 11.31 -4.03 -12.70
CA GLY A 23 11.69 -2.61 -12.68
C GLY A 23 12.94 -2.27 -13.50
N ALA A 24 13.77 -3.26 -13.86
CA ALA A 24 14.95 -3.08 -14.73
C ALA A 24 14.62 -3.22 -16.22
N GLU A 25 13.55 -3.95 -16.56
CA GLU A 25 13.02 -4.10 -17.93
C GLU A 25 12.28 -2.82 -18.38
N GLU A 26 11.85 -1.99 -17.42
CA GLU A 26 11.13 -0.73 -17.61
C GLU A 26 12.03 0.49 -17.93
N ALA A 27 13.33 0.29 -18.21
CA ALA A 27 14.28 1.39 -18.48
C ALA A 27 14.17 2.01 -19.89
N GLU A 28 13.17 1.62 -20.70
CA GLU A 28 12.87 2.31 -21.96
C GLU A 28 12.19 3.66 -21.69
N ASP A 29 12.82 4.73 -22.19
CA ASP A 29 12.51 6.14 -21.91
C ASP A 29 11.04 6.50 -22.17
N GLU A 30 10.42 5.86 -23.16
CA GLU A 30 9.04 6.11 -23.58
C GLU A 30 8.00 5.55 -22.60
N HIS A 31 8.24 4.36 -22.04
CA HIS A 31 7.36 3.74 -21.04
C HIS A 31 7.38 4.52 -19.71
N GLU A 32 8.55 4.98 -19.27
CA GLU A 32 8.68 5.83 -18.09
C GLU A 32 8.05 7.21 -18.33
N THR A 33 8.20 7.80 -19.52
CA THR A 33 7.55 9.07 -19.89
C THR A 33 6.03 8.94 -19.88
N TYR A 34 5.48 7.85 -20.44
CA TYR A 34 4.04 7.57 -20.45
C TYR A 34 3.49 7.34 -19.04
N LYS A 35 4.21 6.58 -18.21
CA LYS A 35 3.87 6.39 -16.79
C LYS A 35 3.87 7.74 -16.03
N GLY A 36 4.92 8.54 -16.19
CA GLY A 36 5.02 9.86 -15.57
C GLY A 36 3.90 10.80 -16.01
N LEU A 37 3.50 10.75 -17.28
CA LEU A 37 2.37 11.50 -17.84
C LEU A 37 1.08 11.14 -17.10
N LEU A 38 0.74 9.85 -17.02
CA LEU A 38 -0.48 9.40 -16.35
C LEU A 38 -0.48 9.73 -14.85
N GLN A 39 0.66 9.57 -14.17
CA GLN A 39 0.82 9.96 -12.77
C GLN A 39 0.55 11.46 -12.55
N THR A 40 1.02 12.29 -13.47
CA THR A 40 0.84 13.75 -13.39
C THR A 40 -0.62 14.14 -13.65
N VAL A 41 -1.29 13.47 -14.60
CA VAL A 41 -2.73 13.63 -14.85
C VAL A 41 -3.54 13.18 -13.62
N ASP A 42 -3.24 12.02 -13.03
CA ASP A 42 -3.92 11.53 -11.83
C ASP A 42 -3.67 12.46 -10.62
N SER A 43 -2.47 13.03 -10.50
CA SER A 43 -2.15 14.03 -9.48
C SER A 43 -3.01 15.29 -9.60
N SER A 44 -3.36 15.70 -10.83
CA SER A 44 -4.26 16.85 -11.03
C SER A 44 -5.68 16.59 -10.49
N ILE A 45 -6.19 15.36 -10.60
CA ILE A 45 -7.46 14.95 -9.99
C ILE A 45 -7.35 14.99 -8.45
N ILE A 46 -6.24 14.50 -7.89
CA ILE A 46 -6.00 14.52 -6.44
C ILE A 46 -6.03 15.97 -5.94
N SER A 47 -5.33 16.89 -6.60
CA SER A 47 -5.30 18.30 -6.24
C SER A 47 -6.70 18.93 -6.24
N LEU A 48 -7.54 18.66 -7.25
CA LEU A 48 -8.93 19.14 -7.27
C LEU A 48 -9.75 18.59 -6.10
N ARG A 49 -9.63 17.31 -5.82
CA ARG A 49 -10.42 16.66 -4.76
C ARG A 49 -9.97 17.08 -3.36
N GLN A 50 -8.72 17.51 -3.19
CA GLN A 50 -8.21 18.16 -1.98
C GLN A 50 -8.58 19.64 -1.86
N GLY A 51 -9.30 20.20 -2.85
CA GLY A 51 -9.71 21.62 -2.86
C GLY A 51 -8.63 22.58 -3.38
N GLY A 52 -7.56 22.08 -3.98
CA GLY A 52 -6.50 22.86 -4.63
C GLY A 52 -6.70 23.07 -6.13
N SER A 53 -5.69 23.63 -6.80
CA SER A 53 -5.67 23.83 -8.25
C SER A 53 -4.98 22.67 -8.98
N ALA A 54 -5.56 22.23 -10.10
CA ALA A 54 -4.96 21.25 -11.01
C ALA A 54 -3.96 21.87 -12.01
N SER A 55 -3.90 23.20 -12.14
CA SER A 55 -3.20 23.87 -13.24
C SER A 55 -1.70 23.53 -13.33
N GLY A 56 -1.01 23.42 -12.19
CA GLY A 56 0.40 23.07 -12.14
C GLY A 56 0.68 21.68 -12.69
N SER A 57 -0.05 20.68 -12.20
CA SER A 57 0.05 19.30 -12.66
C SER A 57 -0.34 19.17 -14.14
N LEU A 58 -1.40 19.86 -14.58
CA LEU A 58 -1.82 19.85 -15.99
C LEU A 58 -0.76 20.46 -16.92
N SER A 59 -0.06 21.50 -16.48
CA SER A 59 1.04 22.09 -17.24
C SER A 59 2.20 21.10 -17.40
N GLN A 60 2.58 20.41 -16.33
CA GLN A 60 3.63 19.38 -16.38
C GLN A 60 3.22 18.19 -17.23
N ALA A 61 1.95 17.76 -17.13
CA ALA A 61 1.40 16.69 -17.96
C ALA A 61 1.46 17.04 -19.45
N ARG A 62 1.16 18.29 -19.83
CA ARG A 62 1.30 18.74 -21.22
C ARG A 62 2.74 18.63 -21.73
N THR A 63 3.73 19.00 -20.92
CA THR A 63 5.15 18.87 -21.28
C THR A 63 5.53 17.42 -21.51
N LEU A 64 5.10 16.51 -20.64
CA LEU A 64 5.36 15.07 -20.78
C LEU A 64 4.65 14.47 -21.99
N TYR A 65 3.42 14.90 -22.30
CA TYR A 65 2.69 14.48 -23.48
C TYR A 65 3.44 14.87 -24.77
N ASN A 66 3.90 16.11 -24.88
CA ASN A 66 4.66 16.56 -26.04
C ASN A 66 5.99 15.80 -26.19
N SER A 67 6.64 15.44 -25.08
CA SER A 67 7.85 14.62 -25.08
C SER A 67 7.59 13.19 -25.54
N LEU A 68 6.43 12.62 -25.18
CA LEU A 68 6.02 11.27 -25.58
C LEU A 68 5.70 11.21 -27.08
N VAL A 69 5.02 12.23 -27.58
CA VAL A 69 4.51 12.29 -28.96
C VAL A 69 5.55 12.78 -29.97
N GLY A 70 6.52 13.60 -29.55
CA GLY A 70 7.54 14.20 -30.43
C GLY A 70 8.25 13.22 -31.37
N PRO A 71 8.73 12.05 -30.88
CA PRO A 71 9.36 11.03 -31.74
C PRO A 71 8.43 10.47 -32.84
N TYR A 72 7.12 10.47 -32.58
CA TYR A 72 6.06 9.85 -33.40
C TYR A 72 5.32 10.86 -34.29
N GLU A 73 5.79 12.11 -34.38
CA GLU A 73 5.12 13.20 -35.12
C GLU A 73 4.83 12.83 -36.58
N ASN A 74 5.74 12.09 -37.23
CA ASN A 74 5.56 11.64 -38.61
C ASN A 74 4.46 10.58 -38.75
N GLU A 75 4.36 9.64 -37.80
CA GLU A 75 3.32 8.60 -37.83
C GLU A 75 1.94 9.19 -37.54
N ILE A 76 1.88 10.15 -36.60
CA ILE A 76 0.66 10.88 -36.29
C ILE A 76 0.19 11.65 -37.52
N ASN A 77 1.07 12.41 -38.17
CA ASN A 77 0.72 13.19 -39.36
C ASN A 77 0.28 12.33 -40.57
N ASN A 78 0.57 11.03 -40.57
CA ASN A 78 0.18 10.09 -41.61
C ASN A 78 -1.14 9.36 -41.32
N SER A 79 -1.74 9.51 -40.13
CA SER A 79 -2.99 8.88 -39.74
C SER A 79 -4.03 9.91 -39.33
N THR A 80 -5.15 9.98 -40.04
CA THR A 80 -6.27 10.88 -39.72
C THR A 80 -6.80 10.64 -38.30
N GLU A 81 -6.82 9.38 -37.85
CA GLU A 81 -7.28 8.99 -36.53
C GLU A 81 -6.36 9.52 -35.42
N LEU A 82 -5.03 9.39 -35.58
CA LEU A 82 -4.05 9.92 -34.64
C LEU A 82 -4.09 11.44 -34.54
N ILE A 83 -4.27 12.14 -35.67
CA ILE A 83 -4.43 13.59 -35.70
C ILE A 83 -5.67 14.03 -34.91
N GLU A 84 -6.79 13.33 -35.05
CA GLU A 84 -8.01 13.64 -34.29
C GLU A 84 -7.79 13.47 -32.78
N ILE A 85 -7.13 12.38 -32.38
CA ILE A 85 -6.81 12.12 -30.96
C ILE A 85 -5.87 13.21 -30.41
N ASP A 86 -4.80 13.54 -31.11
CA ASP A 86 -3.85 14.57 -30.69
C ASP A 86 -4.51 15.95 -30.52
N ASN A 87 -5.37 16.32 -31.46
CA ASN A 87 -6.13 17.56 -31.40
C ASN A 87 -7.07 17.59 -30.19
N ARG A 88 -7.78 16.49 -29.90
CA ARG A 88 -8.63 16.38 -28.70
C ARG A 88 -7.82 16.57 -27.42
N ILE A 89 -6.67 15.91 -27.32
CA ILE A 89 -5.79 16.00 -26.15
C ILE A 89 -5.27 17.43 -25.97
N THR A 90 -4.80 18.06 -27.05
CA THR A 90 -4.29 19.44 -27.02
C THR A 90 -5.38 20.45 -26.66
N GLN A 91 -6.59 20.28 -27.18
CA GLN A 91 -7.75 21.09 -26.81
C GLN A 91 -8.17 20.88 -25.35
N ALA A 92 -8.15 19.64 -24.87
CA ALA A 92 -8.43 19.32 -23.48
C ALA A 92 -7.42 19.97 -22.53
N PHE A 93 -6.12 19.97 -22.85
CA PHE A 93 -5.12 20.69 -22.06
C PHE A 93 -5.39 22.19 -22.00
N ASN A 94 -5.79 22.81 -23.12
CA ASN A 94 -6.09 24.24 -23.16
C ASN A 94 -7.36 24.59 -22.33
N SER A 95 -8.41 23.77 -22.40
CA SER A 95 -9.66 24.02 -21.67
C SER A 95 -9.51 23.76 -20.17
N LEU A 96 -8.80 22.70 -19.80
CA LEU A 96 -8.55 22.32 -18.40
C LEU A 96 -7.69 23.33 -17.64
N GLN A 97 -6.88 24.15 -18.32
CA GLN A 97 -6.18 25.27 -17.68
C GLN A 97 -7.13 26.36 -17.18
N GLN A 98 -8.31 26.52 -17.80
CA GLN A 98 -9.28 27.55 -17.45
C GLN A 98 -10.34 27.03 -16.46
N SER A 99 -10.87 25.82 -16.69
CA SER A 99 -11.87 25.20 -15.82
C SER A 99 -11.66 23.68 -15.72
N ALA A 100 -10.88 23.29 -14.72
CA ALA A 100 -10.59 21.89 -14.46
C ALA A 100 -11.75 21.21 -13.70
N THR A 101 -12.37 20.19 -14.31
CA THR A 101 -13.32 19.28 -13.65
C THR A 101 -12.77 17.87 -13.62
N GLU A 102 -13.18 17.07 -12.63
CA GLU A 102 -12.73 15.67 -12.52
C GLU A 102 -13.10 14.85 -13.77
N GLU A 103 -14.29 15.08 -14.34
CA GLU A 103 -14.77 14.39 -15.53
C GLU A 103 -13.89 14.69 -16.75
N ASN A 104 -13.58 15.96 -16.99
CA ASN A 104 -12.76 16.37 -18.13
C ASN A 104 -11.31 15.87 -18.01
N ILE A 105 -10.76 15.78 -16.79
CA ILE A 105 -9.43 15.21 -16.57
C ILE A 105 -9.42 13.69 -16.78
N ARG A 106 -10.48 12.98 -16.37
CA ARG A 106 -10.62 11.55 -16.65
C ARG A 106 -10.76 11.28 -18.15
N ALA A 107 -11.48 12.14 -18.88
CA ALA A 107 -11.58 12.08 -20.33
C ALA A 107 -10.20 12.30 -20.99
N LEU A 108 -9.46 13.33 -20.57
CA LEU A 108 -8.08 13.57 -21.01
C LEU A 108 -7.19 12.34 -20.77
N ARG A 109 -7.28 11.73 -19.59
CA ARG A 109 -6.53 10.50 -19.28
C ARG A 109 -6.88 9.36 -20.23
N SER A 110 -8.15 9.21 -20.58
CA SER A 110 -8.63 8.20 -21.53
C SER A 110 -8.06 8.45 -22.93
N ASP A 111 -8.11 9.69 -23.41
CA ASP A 111 -7.58 10.06 -24.72
C ASP A 111 -6.07 9.84 -24.81
N ILE A 112 -5.32 10.22 -23.77
CA ILE A 112 -3.88 9.94 -23.66
C ILE A 112 -3.60 8.45 -23.69
N SER A 113 -4.41 7.63 -23.01
CA SER A 113 -4.22 6.18 -23.02
C SER A 113 -4.51 5.55 -24.38
N LEU A 114 -5.50 6.08 -25.10
CA LEU A 114 -5.82 5.66 -26.45
C LEU A 114 -4.69 6.04 -27.42
N MET A 115 -4.19 7.27 -27.35
CA MET A 115 -3.03 7.71 -28.13
C MET A 115 -1.82 6.79 -27.93
N ALA A 116 -1.45 6.54 -26.68
CA ALA A 116 -0.31 5.69 -26.36
C ALA A 116 -0.50 4.24 -26.89
N SER A 117 -1.72 3.70 -26.77
CA SER A 117 -2.05 2.37 -27.30
C SER A 117 -1.87 2.29 -28.82
N GLU A 118 -2.30 3.31 -29.56
CA GLU A 118 -2.15 3.35 -31.03
C GLU A 118 -0.69 3.52 -31.46
N LEU A 119 0.13 4.19 -30.64
CA LEU A 119 1.58 4.29 -30.84
C LEU A 119 2.35 3.04 -30.41
N GLY A 120 1.66 2.01 -29.88
CA GLY A 120 2.28 0.80 -29.35
C GLY A 120 2.94 0.98 -27.97
N ILE A 121 2.75 2.14 -27.34
CA ILE A 121 3.29 2.48 -26.02
C ILE A 121 2.31 2.02 -24.95
N GLY A 122 2.60 0.87 -24.33
CA GLY A 122 1.80 0.30 -23.25
C GLY A 122 2.24 0.73 -21.85
N LEU A 123 1.34 0.59 -20.87
CA LEU A 123 1.76 0.46 -19.47
C LEU A 123 2.34 -0.94 -19.27
N SER A 124 3.42 -1.04 -18.50
CA SER A 124 3.88 -2.35 -18.02
C SER A 124 2.74 -3.05 -17.27
N SER A 125 2.62 -4.37 -17.46
CA SER A 125 1.56 -5.19 -16.88
C SER A 125 1.48 -5.08 -15.35
N ILE A 126 2.58 -4.68 -14.70
CA ILE A 126 2.63 -4.41 -13.25
C ILE A 126 1.74 -3.22 -12.86
N TYR A 127 1.68 -2.17 -13.69
CA TYR A 127 0.88 -0.98 -13.42
C TYR A 127 -0.56 -1.13 -13.88
N GLU A 128 -0.77 -1.77 -15.03
CA GLU A 128 -2.11 -2.05 -15.56
C GLU A 128 -2.93 -2.90 -14.58
N TYR A 129 -2.31 -3.94 -14.01
CA TYR A 129 -2.93 -4.83 -13.03
C TYR A 129 -2.50 -4.54 -11.59
N ALA A 130 -2.00 -3.33 -11.30
CA ALA A 130 -1.45 -2.97 -9.99
C ALA A 130 -2.40 -3.31 -8.83
N LEU A 131 -3.71 -3.10 -9.00
CA LEU A 131 -4.71 -3.43 -7.99
C LEU A 131 -4.68 -4.92 -7.61
N PHE A 132 -4.67 -5.81 -8.61
CA PHE A 132 -4.68 -7.26 -8.41
C PHE A 132 -3.32 -7.79 -7.96
N VAL A 133 -2.23 -7.24 -8.53
CA VAL A 133 -0.85 -7.61 -8.17
C VAL A 133 -0.60 -7.28 -6.70
N VAL A 134 -0.89 -6.06 -6.27
CA VAL A 134 -0.69 -5.63 -4.88
C VAL A 134 -1.61 -6.42 -3.93
N LEU A 135 -2.84 -6.71 -4.33
CA LEU A 135 -3.76 -7.54 -3.55
C LEU A 135 -3.22 -8.98 -3.39
N GLY A 136 -2.78 -9.60 -4.48
CA GLY A 136 -2.21 -10.95 -4.46
C GLY A 136 -0.96 -11.04 -3.58
N ILE A 137 -0.07 -10.05 -3.68
CA ILE A 137 1.10 -9.92 -2.81
C ILE A 137 0.66 -9.76 -1.35
N GLY A 138 -0.32 -8.90 -1.06
CA GLY A 138 -0.84 -8.68 0.30
C GLY A 138 -1.40 -9.96 0.92
N ILE A 139 -2.18 -10.74 0.17
CA ILE A 139 -2.71 -12.05 0.60
C ILE A 139 -1.57 -13.01 0.89
N PHE A 140 -0.60 -13.13 -0.02
CA PHE A 140 0.49 -14.08 0.11
C PHE A 140 1.41 -13.76 1.29
N VAL A 141 1.79 -12.48 1.43
CA VAL A 141 2.62 -12.00 2.54
C VAL A 141 1.90 -12.16 3.88
N SER A 142 0.62 -11.79 3.98
CA SER A 142 -0.15 -11.96 5.21
C SER A 142 -0.32 -13.42 5.62
N LEU A 143 -0.51 -14.33 4.66
CA LEU A 143 -0.57 -15.78 4.90
C LEU A 143 0.77 -16.29 5.44
N LEU A 144 1.89 -15.93 4.79
CA LEU A 144 3.23 -16.35 5.21
C LEU A 144 3.56 -15.87 6.62
N ILE A 145 3.32 -14.59 6.92
CA ILE A 145 3.56 -14.03 8.26
C ILE A 145 2.72 -14.75 9.30
N THR A 146 1.44 -15.03 9.01
CA THR A 146 0.55 -15.76 9.91
C THR A 146 1.04 -17.19 10.16
N LEU A 147 1.48 -17.89 9.11
CA LEU A 147 2.00 -19.25 9.21
C LEU A 147 3.29 -19.32 10.05
N ILE A 148 4.19 -18.37 9.86
CA ILE A 148 5.43 -18.25 10.63
C ILE A 148 5.11 -17.97 12.09
N THR A 149 4.24 -17.00 12.35
CA THR A 149 3.83 -16.62 13.72
C THR A 149 3.22 -17.82 14.43
N ARG A 150 2.32 -18.55 13.76
CA ARG A 150 1.74 -19.78 14.31
C ARG A 150 2.78 -20.81 14.71
N ARG A 151 3.87 -20.94 13.96
CA ARG A 151 4.89 -21.98 14.19
C ARG A 151 6.03 -21.55 15.12
N VAL A 152 6.29 -20.25 15.24
CA VAL A 152 7.36 -19.70 16.09
C VAL A 152 6.88 -19.38 17.51
N VAL A 153 5.62 -18.98 17.66
CA VAL A 153 5.03 -18.62 18.96
C VAL A 153 4.56 -19.86 19.70
N ASN A 154 4.94 -19.97 20.99
CA ASN A 154 4.42 -21.02 21.86
C ASN A 154 3.05 -20.62 22.43
N TRP A 155 1.98 -21.10 21.77
CA TRP A 155 0.60 -20.76 22.11
C TRP A 155 0.13 -21.31 23.46
N GLU A 156 0.68 -22.45 23.91
CA GLU A 156 0.34 -23.03 25.23
C GLU A 156 0.79 -22.10 26.35
N ARG A 157 2.06 -21.69 26.32
CA ARG A 157 2.62 -20.73 27.29
C ARG A 157 1.89 -19.39 27.23
N MET A 158 1.53 -18.91 26.04
CA MET A 158 0.75 -17.67 25.91
C MET A 158 -0.66 -17.79 26.53
N ARG A 159 -1.32 -18.94 26.38
CA ARG A 159 -2.67 -19.18 26.92
C ARG A 159 -2.65 -19.28 28.45
N GLU A 160 -1.66 -19.95 29.03
CA GLU A 160 -1.46 -20.01 30.49
C GLU A 160 -1.27 -18.62 31.09
N ILE A 161 -0.33 -17.84 30.53
CA ILE A 161 -0.05 -16.51 31.04
C ILE A 161 -1.29 -15.59 30.83
N LYS A 162 -2.02 -15.71 29.71
CA LYS A 162 -3.27 -14.95 29.48
C LYS A 162 -4.32 -15.28 30.53
N ALA A 163 -4.47 -16.54 30.91
CA ALA A 163 -5.40 -16.96 31.95
C ALA A 163 -5.02 -16.38 33.32
N GLU A 164 -3.74 -16.45 33.70
CA GLU A 164 -3.23 -15.90 34.97
C GLU A 164 -3.41 -14.36 35.04
N VAL A 165 -3.09 -13.65 33.96
CA VAL A 165 -3.30 -12.19 33.87
C VAL A 165 -4.78 -11.82 33.93
N SER A 166 -5.65 -12.58 33.24
CA SER A 166 -7.10 -12.34 33.25
C SER A 166 -7.71 -12.56 34.63
N ALA A 167 -7.31 -13.62 35.32
CA ALA A 167 -7.72 -13.92 36.70
C ALA A 167 -7.30 -12.80 37.65
N PHE A 168 -6.04 -12.36 37.59
CA PHE A 168 -5.54 -11.24 38.39
C PHE A 168 -6.28 -9.93 38.12
N GLN A 169 -6.54 -9.59 36.84
CA GLN A 169 -7.31 -8.39 36.49
C GLN A 169 -8.77 -8.44 36.96
N LYS A 170 -9.35 -9.64 37.07
CA LYS A 170 -10.70 -9.82 37.62
C LYS A 170 -10.69 -9.61 39.13
N GLU A 171 -9.75 -10.23 39.83
CA GLU A 171 -9.59 -10.10 41.29
C GLU A 171 -9.30 -8.65 41.71
N LEU A 172 -8.40 -7.96 40.99
CA LEU A 172 -8.10 -6.54 41.22
C LEU A 172 -9.35 -5.65 41.04
N ARG A 173 -10.15 -5.88 40.00
CA ARG A 173 -11.39 -5.13 39.77
C ARG A 173 -12.43 -5.40 40.85
N GLU A 174 -12.54 -6.63 41.33
CA GLU A 174 -13.45 -7.00 42.42
C GLU A 174 -13.00 -6.39 43.76
N ALA A 175 -11.71 -6.42 44.08
CA ALA A 175 -11.13 -5.78 45.26
C ALA A 175 -11.33 -4.26 45.27
N GLN A 176 -11.13 -3.60 44.12
CA GLN A 176 -11.38 -2.16 43.95
C GLN A 176 -12.88 -1.83 44.12
N ARG A 177 -13.78 -2.64 43.56
CA ARG A 177 -15.23 -2.47 43.73
C ARG A 177 -15.67 -2.61 45.18
N LYS A 178 -15.07 -3.55 45.92
CA LYS A 178 -15.35 -3.78 47.35
C LYS A 178 -14.66 -2.77 48.29
N ARG A 179 -13.83 -1.85 47.76
CA ARG A 179 -13.03 -0.86 48.52
C ARG A 179 -12.17 -1.48 49.64
N ASP A 180 -11.75 -2.72 49.47
CA ASP A 180 -10.91 -3.40 50.45
C ASP A 180 -9.44 -3.01 50.24
N MET A 181 -8.99 -1.99 50.97
CA MET A 181 -7.63 -1.43 50.86
C MET A 181 -6.52 -2.44 51.21
N LYS A 182 -6.79 -3.45 52.04
CA LYS A 182 -5.80 -4.49 52.38
C LYS A 182 -5.61 -5.45 51.20
N SER A 183 -6.70 -5.90 50.60
CA SER A 183 -6.65 -6.79 49.43
C SER A 183 -6.01 -6.11 48.22
N VAL A 184 -6.31 -4.82 47.99
CA VAL A 184 -5.70 -4.01 46.92
C VAL A 184 -4.19 -3.87 47.12
N HIS A 185 -3.72 -3.61 48.35
CA HIS A 185 -2.29 -3.47 48.61
C HIS A 185 -1.53 -4.79 48.40
N LYS A 186 -2.14 -5.93 48.78
CA LYS A 186 -1.55 -7.26 48.52
C LYS A 186 -1.45 -7.55 47.01
N LEU A 187 -2.52 -7.28 46.26
CA LEU A 187 -2.54 -7.46 44.80
C LEU A 187 -1.58 -6.50 44.08
N GLN A 188 -1.36 -5.29 44.61
CA GLN A 188 -0.33 -4.37 44.09
C GLN A 188 1.10 -4.92 44.24
N GLN A 189 1.38 -5.70 45.29
CA GLN A 189 2.69 -6.35 45.43
C GLN A 189 2.88 -7.44 44.37
N ASP A 190 1.81 -8.19 44.04
CA ASP A 190 1.80 -9.19 42.98
C ASP A 190 1.82 -8.59 41.56
N GLN A 191 1.52 -7.30 41.41
CA GLN A 191 1.58 -6.58 40.13
C GLN A 191 2.95 -6.70 39.46
N LYS A 192 4.06 -6.74 40.24
CA LYS A 192 5.42 -6.93 39.70
C LYS A 192 5.58 -8.29 38.99
N ARG A 193 5.00 -9.36 39.55
CA ARG A 193 4.99 -10.70 38.94
C ARG A 193 4.15 -10.71 37.67
N ILE A 194 2.97 -10.08 37.70
CA ILE A 194 2.11 -9.98 36.52
C ILE A 194 2.77 -9.16 35.41
N MET A 195 3.47 -8.09 35.76
CA MET A 195 4.24 -7.28 34.82
C MET A 195 5.42 -8.06 34.20
N SER A 196 6.12 -8.90 34.96
CA SER A 196 7.18 -9.75 34.42
C SER A 196 6.65 -10.85 33.47
N LEU A 197 5.48 -11.40 33.79
CA LEU A 197 4.75 -12.33 32.93
C LEU A 197 4.28 -11.67 31.62
N GLN A 198 3.73 -10.46 31.69
CA GLN A 198 3.41 -9.65 30.51
C GLN A 198 4.66 -9.33 29.68
N GLY A 199 5.79 -9.03 30.33
CA GLY A 199 7.08 -8.84 29.66
C GLY A 199 7.56 -10.09 28.94
N THR A 200 7.28 -11.28 29.49
CA THR A 200 7.58 -12.56 28.84
C THR A 200 6.68 -12.77 27.62
N MET A 201 5.37 -12.49 27.71
CA MET A 201 4.51 -12.50 26.51
C MET A 201 5.01 -11.54 25.43
N MET A 202 5.42 -10.34 25.83
CA MET A 202 5.92 -9.34 24.89
C MET A 202 7.17 -9.87 24.18
N LYS A 203 8.16 -10.41 24.91
CA LYS A 203 9.35 -11.03 24.32
C LYS A 203 9.03 -12.18 23.36
N GLU A 204 8.06 -13.03 23.70
CA GLU A 204 7.62 -14.14 22.84
C GLU A 204 6.96 -13.63 21.54
N ASN A 205 6.27 -12.47 21.55
CA ASN A 205 5.72 -11.85 20.34
C ASN A 205 6.75 -11.00 19.55
N PHE A 206 7.72 -10.41 20.22
CA PHE A 206 8.79 -9.64 19.56
C PHE A 206 9.80 -10.53 18.85
N LYS A 207 10.05 -11.74 19.36
CA LYS A 207 10.96 -12.71 18.76
C LYS A 207 10.62 -13.06 17.29
N PRO A 208 9.36 -13.41 16.94
CA PRO A 208 8.98 -13.60 15.55
C PRO A 208 8.98 -12.26 14.79
N THR A 209 8.58 -11.16 15.43
CA THR A 209 8.54 -9.83 14.79
C THR A 209 9.90 -9.40 14.25
N LEU A 210 10.94 -9.45 15.09
CA LEU A 210 12.29 -9.04 14.69
C LEU A 210 12.84 -9.88 13.52
N PHE A 211 12.31 -11.08 13.33
CA PHE A 211 12.72 -11.98 12.27
C PHE A 211 12.07 -11.62 10.93
N TYR A 212 10.76 -11.34 10.88
CA TYR A 212 10.10 -10.93 9.63
C TYR A 212 10.19 -9.43 9.33
N ILE A 213 10.55 -8.58 10.31
CA ILE A 213 10.59 -7.13 10.11
C ILE A 213 11.67 -6.69 9.10
N VAL A 214 12.86 -7.30 9.15
CA VAL A 214 13.98 -6.95 8.24
C VAL A 214 13.63 -7.27 6.78
N PRO A 215 13.24 -8.51 6.41
CA PRO A 215 12.85 -8.79 5.03
C PRO A 215 11.61 -7.99 4.61
N TYR A 216 10.65 -7.77 5.53
CA TYR A 216 9.48 -6.94 5.25
C TYR A 216 9.86 -5.50 4.88
N PHE A 217 10.79 -4.87 5.60
CA PHE A 217 11.24 -3.51 5.28
C PHE A 217 12.01 -3.43 3.95
N ILE A 218 12.83 -4.44 3.62
CA ILE A 218 13.52 -4.51 2.33
C ILE A 218 12.51 -4.60 1.19
N PHE A 219 11.54 -5.51 1.32
CA PHE A 219 10.46 -5.66 0.36
C PHE A 219 9.65 -4.38 0.19
N TRP A 220 9.34 -3.73 1.31
CA TRP A 220 8.63 -2.46 1.34
C TRP A 220 9.38 -1.35 0.60
N PHE A 221 10.70 -1.22 0.81
CA PHE A 221 11.50 -0.19 0.14
C PHE A 221 11.52 -0.37 -1.38
N ILE A 222 11.63 -1.61 -1.85
CA ILE A 222 11.63 -1.93 -3.30
C ILE A 222 10.29 -1.59 -3.93
N LEU A 223 9.19 -2.10 -3.37
CA LEU A 223 7.86 -1.84 -3.93
C LEU A 223 7.45 -0.38 -3.80
N SER A 224 7.85 0.29 -2.72
CA SER A 224 7.62 1.72 -2.57
C SER A 224 8.37 2.54 -3.61
N GLY A 225 9.53 2.08 -4.09
CA GLY A 225 10.24 2.71 -5.21
C GLY A 225 9.51 2.51 -6.54
N ILE A 226 9.12 1.27 -6.84
CA ILE A 226 8.45 0.91 -8.11
C ILE A 226 7.09 1.61 -8.26
N TYR A 227 6.30 1.66 -7.20
CA TYR A 227 4.96 2.27 -7.21
C TYR A 227 4.94 3.70 -6.65
N ALA A 228 6.10 4.37 -6.55
CA ALA A 228 6.16 5.76 -6.09
C ALA A 228 5.29 6.65 -7.00
N GLY A 229 4.37 7.41 -6.41
CA GLY A 229 3.47 8.31 -7.14
C GLY A 229 2.33 7.63 -7.92
N TRP A 230 2.27 6.29 -7.98
CA TRP A 230 1.21 5.58 -8.69
C TRP A 230 -0.07 5.45 -7.84
N VAL A 231 -1.21 5.84 -8.42
CA VAL A 231 -2.52 5.66 -7.81
C VAL A 231 -3.01 4.23 -8.08
N VAL A 232 -2.98 3.38 -7.06
CA VAL A 232 -3.37 1.96 -7.19
C VAL A 232 -4.89 1.78 -7.10
N ALA A 233 -5.57 2.58 -6.27
CA ALA A 233 -7.03 2.54 -6.16
C ALA A 233 -7.61 3.92 -5.84
N TRP A 234 -8.73 4.26 -6.49
CA TRP A 234 -9.49 5.47 -6.23
C TRP A 234 -10.54 5.23 -5.14
N LEU A 235 -10.62 6.15 -4.16
CA LEU A 235 -11.69 6.11 -3.16
C LEU A 235 -12.93 6.85 -3.70
N PRO A 236 -14.15 6.30 -3.47
CA PRO A 236 -15.40 6.94 -3.88
C PRO A 236 -15.84 8.05 -2.92
N PHE A 237 -15.23 8.17 -1.74
CA PHE A 237 -15.53 9.18 -0.73
C PHE A 237 -14.25 9.89 -0.27
N ARG A 238 -14.40 11.12 0.26
CA ARG A 238 -13.30 11.91 0.85
C ARG A 238 -13.26 11.63 2.35
N LEU A 239 -12.09 11.26 2.87
CA LEU A 239 -11.88 11.10 4.32
C LEU A 239 -10.95 12.21 4.83
N ASP A 240 -11.47 13.15 5.59
CA ASP A 240 -10.63 14.10 6.32
C ASP A 240 -10.10 13.47 7.60
N LEU A 241 -8.81 13.12 7.59
CA LEU A 241 -8.12 12.57 8.74
C LEU A 241 -7.31 13.68 9.43
N PRO A 242 -7.45 13.85 10.76
CA PRO A 242 -6.81 14.95 11.50
C PRO A 242 -5.28 14.95 11.46
N PHE A 243 -4.64 13.84 11.06
CA PHE A 243 -3.18 13.72 10.95
C PHE A 243 -2.66 13.57 9.51
N PHE A 244 -3.53 13.22 8.56
CA PHE A 244 -3.13 12.85 7.18
C PHE A 244 -3.76 13.74 6.11
N GLY A 245 -4.61 14.70 6.49
CA GLY A 245 -5.34 15.56 5.55
C GLY A 245 -6.48 14.83 4.85
N THR A 246 -6.94 15.39 3.73
CA THR A 246 -8.02 14.81 2.91
C THR A 246 -7.48 13.62 2.13
N TRP A 247 -7.82 12.41 2.59
CA TRP A 247 -7.47 11.16 1.95
C TRP A 247 -8.48 10.84 0.84
N VAL A 248 -7.98 10.75 -0.39
CA VAL A 248 -8.79 10.73 -1.62
C VAL A 248 -8.41 9.60 -2.57
N SER A 249 -7.15 9.16 -2.53
CA SER A 249 -6.62 8.08 -3.34
C SER A 249 -5.77 7.14 -2.49
N CYS A 250 -5.80 5.87 -2.83
CA CYS A 250 -4.93 4.85 -2.26
C CYS A 250 -3.71 4.70 -3.18
N GLY A 251 -2.59 5.26 -2.74
CA GLY A 251 -1.30 4.85 -3.27
C GLY A 251 -0.96 3.41 -2.86
N PHE A 252 0.18 2.92 -3.31
CA PHE A 252 0.66 1.57 -2.98
C PHE A 252 0.64 1.28 -1.48
N LEU A 253 1.18 2.19 -0.65
CA LEU A 253 1.24 2.00 0.80
C LEU A 253 -0.14 1.80 1.41
N SER A 254 -1.08 2.68 1.06
CA SER A 254 -2.42 2.68 1.63
C SER A 254 -3.22 1.45 1.21
N TRP A 255 -3.14 1.08 -0.07
CA TRP A 255 -3.79 -0.12 -0.59
C TRP A 255 -3.19 -1.41 -0.01
N TYR A 256 -1.85 -1.47 0.08
CA TYR A 256 -1.14 -2.58 0.70
C TYR A 256 -1.50 -2.73 2.19
N LEU A 257 -1.51 -1.65 2.96
CA LEU A 257 -1.89 -1.71 4.38
C LEU A 257 -3.35 -2.15 4.55
N LEU A 258 -4.26 -1.63 3.73
CA LEU A 258 -5.67 -1.97 3.81
C LEU A 258 -5.90 -3.46 3.50
N THR A 259 -5.30 -3.96 2.42
CA THR A 259 -5.38 -5.38 2.05
C THR A 259 -4.67 -6.25 3.10
N TYR A 260 -3.45 -5.90 3.51
CA TYR A 260 -2.70 -6.61 4.54
C TYR A 260 -3.48 -6.72 5.85
N PHE A 261 -4.02 -5.61 6.38
CA PHE A 261 -4.79 -5.65 7.61
C PHE A 261 -6.10 -6.43 7.45
N GLY A 262 -6.82 -6.24 6.33
CA GLY A 262 -8.05 -6.97 6.04
C GLY A 262 -7.82 -8.49 6.05
N PHE A 263 -6.84 -8.95 5.27
CA PHE A 263 -6.51 -10.37 5.19
C PHE A 263 -5.82 -10.90 6.44
N SER A 264 -4.97 -10.12 7.10
CA SER A 264 -4.33 -10.52 8.37
C SER A 264 -5.37 -10.86 9.44
N GLN A 265 -6.46 -10.09 9.55
CA GLN A 265 -7.55 -10.40 10.48
C GLN A 265 -8.29 -11.69 10.09
N MET A 266 -8.52 -11.91 8.79
CA MET A 266 -9.13 -13.15 8.29
C MET A 266 -8.24 -14.37 8.57
N TRP A 267 -6.97 -14.30 8.24
CA TRP A 267 -6.00 -15.38 8.47
C TRP A 267 -5.83 -15.67 9.96
N ARG A 268 -5.80 -14.64 10.81
CA ARG A 268 -5.74 -14.84 12.26
C ARG A 268 -6.95 -15.64 12.75
N LYS A 269 -8.18 -15.29 12.34
CA LYS A 269 -9.37 -16.07 12.72
C LYS A 269 -9.35 -17.50 12.20
N LEU A 270 -8.82 -17.73 10.99
CA LEU A 270 -8.87 -19.05 10.34
C LEU A 270 -7.77 -20.00 10.83
N LEU A 271 -6.54 -19.50 11.03
CA LEU A 271 -5.36 -20.31 11.39
C LEU A 271 -5.05 -20.30 12.88
N ILE A 272 -5.39 -19.22 13.57
CA ILE A 272 -5.17 -19.00 15.01
C ILE A 272 -6.56 -18.90 15.62
N ARG A 273 -7.26 -20.03 15.65
CA ARG A 273 -8.56 -20.16 16.29
C ARG A 273 -8.38 -19.93 17.80
N ASP A 274 -8.57 -18.68 18.24
CA ASP A 274 -9.01 -18.37 19.60
C ASP A 274 -10.49 -18.79 19.75
#